data_AF-A0AAE3T660-F1
#
_entry.id   AF-A0AAE3T660-F1
#
_cell.length_a   1.000
_cell.length_b   1.000
_cell.length_c   1.000
_cell.angle_alpha   90.00
_cell.angle_beta   90.00
_cell.angle_gamma   90.00
#
_symmetry.space_group_name_H-M   'P 1'
#
loop_
_entity.id
_entity.type
_entity.pdbx_description
1 polymer ?
#
loop_
_entity_poly.entity_id
_entity_poly.type
_entity_poly.pdbx_seq_one_letter_code
_entity_poly.pdbx_strand_id
1 'polypeptide(L)'
;MNKLITTIIFALLFIPQRHTMAAGKLVNEISATKKPERFKPNRVDNIVKKYITEGISKSTAKEILASEGFKVTEEETRQPIPDCPDCESSVVVGRYDHKPILSLVYDYGIAIEIGFRNGNVAVVRGWYVKNTY
;
A
#
# COMPACT_ATOMS: atom_id res chain seq x y z
N MET A 1 27.71 -42.92 -16.71
CA MET A 1 27.55 -41.56 -17.30
C MET A 1 26.08 -41.31 -17.58
N ASN A 2 25.64 -40.05 -17.45
CA ASN A 2 24.28 -39.49 -17.66
C ASN A 2 23.52 -39.09 -16.38
N LYS A 3 24.04 -38.05 -15.70
CA LYS A 3 23.33 -37.20 -14.73
C LYS A 3 23.24 -35.76 -15.26
N LEU A 4 22.73 -35.57 -16.48
CA LEU A 4 22.85 -34.29 -17.17
C LEU A 4 21.59 -33.91 -17.98
N ILE A 5 20.38 -34.17 -17.47
CA ILE A 5 19.14 -33.68 -18.13
C ILE A 5 18.07 -33.20 -17.13
N THR A 6 18.41 -32.86 -15.87
CA THR A 6 17.41 -32.45 -14.87
C THR A 6 17.59 -31.04 -14.31
N THR A 7 18.30 -30.15 -15.03
CA THR A 7 18.64 -28.81 -14.52
C THR A 7 18.28 -27.68 -15.48
N ILE A 8 17.19 -27.81 -16.27
CA ILE A 8 16.71 -26.73 -17.16
C ILE A 8 15.19 -26.54 -17.00
N ILE A 9 14.63 -26.63 -15.79
CA ILE A 9 13.24 -26.23 -15.52
C ILE A 9 13.12 -25.68 -14.08
N PHE A 10 13.96 -24.73 -13.67
CA PHE A 10 13.71 -24.01 -12.41
C PHE A 10 14.18 -22.54 -12.42
N ALA A 11 14.92 -22.11 -13.44
CA ALA A 11 15.45 -20.76 -13.52
C ALA A 11 14.52 -19.73 -14.19
N LEU A 12 13.38 -20.14 -14.77
CA LEU A 12 12.46 -19.23 -15.48
C LEU A 12 11.24 -18.75 -14.66
N LEU A 13 11.08 -19.17 -13.40
CA LEU A 13 9.90 -18.82 -12.58
C LEU A 13 10.11 -17.62 -11.64
N PHE A 14 11.30 -17.02 -11.61
CA PHE A 14 11.56 -15.79 -10.86
C PHE A 14 11.63 -14.55 -11.75
N ILE A 15 10.74 -14.45 -12.74
CA ILE A 15 10.38 -13.13 -13.24
C ILE A 15 9.55 -12.51 -12.12
N PRO A 16 10.00 -11.45 -11.42
CA PRO A 16 9.10 -10.69 -10.58
C PRO A 16 7.98 -10.23 -11.50
N GLN A 17 6.80 -10.83 -11.34
CA GLN A 17 5.62 -10.40 -12.04
C GLN A 17 5.43 -8.94 -11.65
N ARG A 18 5.87 -8.03 -12.52
CA ARG A 18 5.42 -6.64 -12.53
C ARG A 18 3.99 -6.66 -13.04
N HIS A 19 3.12 -7.37 -12.33
CA HIS A 19 1.70 -7.16 -12.41
C HIS A 19 1.52 -5.76 -11.85
N THR A 20 1.38 -4.78 -12.75
CA THR A 20 0.62 -3.58 -12.44
C THR A 20 -0.75 -4.07 -12.02
N MET A 21 -0.90 -4.32 -10.72
CA MET A 21 -2.15 -4.72 -10.11
C MET A 21 -3.15 -3.62 -10.47
N ALA A 22 -4.26 -4.02 -11.08
CA ALA A 22 -5.30 -3.08 -11.47
C ALA A 22 -5.74 -2.29 -10.23
N ALA A 23 -6.00 -0.99 -10.41
CA ALA A 23 -6.49 -0.15 -9.32
C ALA A 23 -7.83 -0.70 -8.80
N GLY A 24 -7.84 -1.07 -7.51
CA GLY A 24 -9.05 -1.51 -6.83
C GLY A 24 -10.03 -0.35 -6.56
N LYS A 25 -11.16 -0.68 -5.94
CA LYS A 25 -12.25 0.27 -5.65
C LYS A 25 -11.79 1.43 -4.76
N LEU A 26 -10.97 1.16 -3.73
CA LEU A 26 -10.38 2.16 -2.84
C LEU A 26 -9.48 3.13 -3.61
N VAL A 27 -8.58 2.60 -4.45
CA VAL A 27 -7.69 3.44 -5.28
C VAL A 27 -8.50 4.30 -6.23
N ASN A 28 -9.52 3.74 -6.87
CA ASN A 28 -10.39 4.46 -7.80
C ASN A 28 -11.20 5.57 -7.09
N GLU A 29 -11.73 5.30 -5.90
CA GLU A 29 -12.47 6.30 -5.12
C GLU A 29 -11.56 7.46 -4.68
N ILE A 30 -10.34 7.18 -4.23
CA ILE A 30 -9.35 8.23 -3.91
C ILE A 30 -8.98 9.02 -5.16
N SER A 31 -8.73 8.34 -6.29
CA SER A 31 -8.31 8.98 -7.54
C SER A 31 -9.42 9.81 -8.20
N ALA A 32 -10.68 9.56 -7.85
CA ALA A 32 -11.83 10.37 -8.27
C ALA A 32 -11.95 11.69 -7.49
N THR A 33 -11.22 11.85 -6.38
CA THR A 33 -11.17 13.13 -5.66
C THR A 33 -10.32 14.16 -6.39
N LYS A 34 -10.37 15.43 -5.94
CA LYS A 34 -9.52 16.48 -6.51
C LYS A 34 -8.04 16.09 -6.37
N LYS A 35 -7.32 16.03 -7.49
CA LYS A 35 -5.88 15.77 -7.50
C LYS A 35 -5.15 16.78 -6.60
N PRO A 36 -4.18 16.31 -5.78
CA PRO A 36 -3.39 17.18 -4.91
C PRO A 36 -2.52 18.14 -5.73
N GLU A 37 -2.30 19.33 -5.17
CA GLU A 37 -1.28 20.24 -5.68
C GLU A 37 0.12 19.72 -5.36
N ARG A 38 1.13 20.21 -6.09
CA ARG A 38 2.53 19.84 -5.81
C ARG A 38 2.89 20.22 -4.37
N PHE A 39 3.52 19.29 -3.65
CA PHE A 39 3.91 19.45 -2.24
C PHE A 39 2.77 19.67 -1.24
N LYS A 40 1.50 19.50 -1.64
CA LYS A 40 0.35 19.60 -0.75
C LYS A 40 -0.46 18.30 -0.80
N PRO A 41 -0.10 17.30 0.02
CA PRO A 41 -0.87 16.06 0.14
C PRO A 41 -2.31 16.34 0.57
N ASN A 42 -3.27 15.64 -0.03
CA ASN A 42 -4.64 15.62 0.44
C ASN A 42 -4.81 14.48 1.43
N ARG A 43 -5.39 14.76 2.61
CA ARG A 43 -5.77 13.72 3.56
C ARG A 43 -7.02 12.98 3.05
N VAL A 44 -6.96 11.65 3.07
CA VAL A 44 -8.01 10.76 2.55
C VAL A 44 -8.43 9.68 3.55
N ASP A 45 -8.15 9.89 4.84
CA ASP A 45 -8.41 8.92 5.91
C ASP A 45 -9.87 8.48 5.92
N ASN A 46 -10.81 9.41 5.72
CA ASN A 46 -12.25 9.13 5.70
C ASN A 46 -12.66 8.19 4.54
N ILE A 47 -11.93 8.20 3.43
CA ILE A 47 -12.19 7.27 2.32
C ILE A 47 -11.63 5.90 2.70
N VAL A 48 -10.38 5.85 3.20
CA VAL A 48 -9.74 4.60 3.60
C VAL A 48 -10.52 3.89 4.71
N LYS A 49 -11.04 4.63 5.69
CA LYS A 49 -11.84 4.08 6.80
C LYS A 49 -13.13 3.38 6.37
N LYS A 50 -13.64 3.62 5.15
CA LYS A 50 -14.78 2.87 4.58
C LYS A 50 -14.42 1.42 4.23
N TYR A 51 -13.14 1.17 3.98
CA TYR A 51 -12.61 -0.13 3.55
C TYR A 51 -11.85 -0.82 4.66
N ILE A 52 -11.15 -0.06 5.50
CA ILE A 52 -10.35 -0.54 6.62
C ILE A 52 -10.90 0.09 7.90
N THR A 53 -11.83 -0.61 8.53
CA THR A 53 -12.47 -0.15 9.76
C THR A 53 -11.61 -0.44 10.98
N GLU A 54 -11.74 0.38 12.01
CA GLU A 54 -11.14 0.11 13.32
C GLU A 54 -11.64 -1.25 13.87
N GLY A 55 -10.77 -1.98 14.56
CA GLY A 55 -11.06 -3.27 15.17
C GLY A 55 -10.84 -4.51 14.29
N ILE A 56 -10.65 -4.38 12.98
CA ILE A 56 -10.33 -5.55 12.12
C ILE A 56 -8.89 -6.02 12.37
N SER A 57 -8.60 -7.28 12.07
CA SER A 57 -7.26 -7.84 12.30
C SER A 57 -6.20 -7.25 11.36
N LYS A 58 -4.94 -7.27 11.82
CA LYS A 58 -3.76 -6.89 11.01
C LYS A 58 -3.66 -7.66 9.70
N SER A 59 -3.91 -8.97 9.70
CA SER A 59 -3.89 -9.79 8.49
C SER A 59 -4.97 -9.36 7.50
N THR A 60 -6.21 -9.16 7.97
CA THR A 60 -7.32 -8.69 7.13
C THR A 60 -7.03 -7.33 6.51
N ALA A 61 -6.47 -6.39 7.29
CA ALA A 61 -6.09 -5.08 6.76
C ALA A 61 -5.04 -5.17 5.64
N LYS A 62 -4.04 -6.04 5.80
CA LYS A 62 -3.01 -6.30 4.77
C LYS A 62 -3.60 -6.92 3.50
N GLU A 63 -4.51 -7.88 3.65
CA GLU A 63 -5.22 -8.52 2.53
C GLU A 63 -6.06 -7.52 1.74
N ILE A 64 -6.81 -6.65 2.43
CA ILE A 64 -7.59 -5.58 1.79
C ILE A 64 -6.66 -4.67 0.98
N LEU A 65 -5.59 -4.14 1.59
CA LEU A 65 -4.64 -3.28 0.87
C LEU A 65 -4.04 -3.98 -0.36
N ALA A 66 -3.59 -5.22 -0.22
CA ALA A 66 -3.03 -5.98 -1.34
C ALA A 66 -4.07 -6.17 -2.45
N SER A 67 -5.31 -6.53 -2.11
CA SER A 67 -6.40 -6.73 -3.08
C SER A 67 -6.78 -5.44 -3.82
N GLU A 68 -6.58 -4.29 -3.19
CA GLU A 68 -6.82 -2.96 -3.75
C GLU A 68 -5.66 -2.46 -4.65
N GLY A 69 -4.59 -3.25 -4.76
CA GLY A 69 -3.43 -2.97 -5.62
C GLY A 69 -2.28 -2.24 -4.93
N PHE A 70 -2.32 -2.10 -3.60
CA PHE A 70 -1.22 -1.49 -2.86
C PHE A 70 -0.06 -2.47 -2.69
N LYS A 71 1.17 -1.96 -2.78
CA LYS A 71 2.35 -2.63 -2.24
C LYS A 71 2.35 -2.47 -0.73
N VAL A 72 2.27 -3.59 -0.01
CA VAL A 72 2.14 -3.62 1.45
C VAL A 72 3.48 -3.93 2.10
N THR A 73 3.92 -3.10 3.04
CA THR A 73 5.12 -3.28 3.87
C THR A 73 4.77 -3.13 5.35
N GLU A 74 5.56 -3.76 6.22
CA GLU A 74 5.56 -3.48 7.66
C GLU A 74 6.80 -2.67 7.99
N GLU A 75 6.61 -1.58 8.73
CA GLU A 75 7.66 -0.62 9.06
C GLU A 75 7.65 -0.37 10.57
N GLU A 76 8.83 -0.39 11.20
CA GLU A 76 8.95 -0.01 12.61
C GLU A 76 8.79 1.50 12.77
N THR A 77 7.97 1.91 13.72
CA THR A 77 7.76 3.32 14.01
C THR A 77 8.82 3.81 14.99
N ARG A 78 9.68 4.72 14.53
CA ARG A 78 10.68 5.38 15.40
C ARG A 78 10.04 6.37 16.38
N GLN A 79 8.80 6.77 16.12
CA GLN A 79 8.03 7.69 16.94
C GLN A 79 6.61 7.13 17.14
N PRO A 80 5.97 7.41 18.29
CA PRO A 80 4.58 7.03 18.51
C PRO A 80 3.69 7.59 17.39
N ILE A 81 2.70 6.80 16.97
CA ILE A 81 1.74 7.24 15.96
C ILE A 81 0.92 8.38 16.56
N PRO A 82 0.80 9.53 15.88
CA PRO A 82 -0.10 10.59 16.33
C PRO A 82 -1.50 10.03 16.57
N ASP A 83 -2.13 10.45 17.67
CA ASP A 83 -3.47 10.01 18.08
C ASP A 83 -3.58 8.53 18.49
N CYS A 84 -2.47 7.78 18.62
CA CYS A 84 -2.45 6.43 19.18
C CYS A 84 -1.12 6.14 19.95
N PRO A 85 -0.96 6.68 21.17
CA PRO A 85 0.28 6.55 21.94
C PRO A 85 0.54 5.12 22.47
N ASP A 86 -0.50 4.29 22.51
CA ASP A 86 -0.50 2.90 22.97
C ASP A 86 -0.60 1.89 21.81
N CYS A 87 -0.41 2.36 20.56
CA CYS A 87 -0.27 1.47 19.41
C CYS A 87 1.05 0.69 19.47
N GLU A 88 1.06 -0.45 18.79
CA GLU A 88 2.26 -1.24 18.52
C GLU A 88 3.37 -0.39 17.88
N SER A 89 4.62 -0.75 18.13
CA SER A 89 5.81 -0.10 17.55
C SER A 89 6.04 -0.43 16.06
N SER A 90 5.04 -1.01 15.39
CA SER A 90 5.05 -1.34 13.98
C SER A 90 3.77 -0.89 13.32
N VAL A 91 3.88 -0.41 12.09
CA VAL A 91 2.75 -0.04 11.24
C VAL A 91 2.76 -0.87 9.96
N VAL A 92 1.58 -1.02 9.37
CA VAL A 92 1.44 -1.49 8.00
C VAL A 92 1.34 -0.27 7.11
N VAL A 93 2.17 -0.22 6.08
CA VAL A 93 2.19 0.84 5.07
C VAL A 93 1.76 0.25 3.73
N GLY A 94 0.69 0.78 3.15
CA GLY A 94 0.26 0.51 1.78
C GLY A 94 0.70 1.64 0.86
N ARG A 95 1.42 1.34 -0.23
CA ARG A 95 1.81 2.32 -1.25
C ARG A 95 1.27 1.94 -2.63
N TYR A 96 0.61 2.89 -3.28
CA TYR A 96 0.17 2.76 -4.67
C TYR A 96 0.74 3.93 -5.46
N ASP A 97 1.50 3.65 -6.52
CA ASP A 97 2.08 4.66 -7.40
C ASP A 97 1.46 4.56 -8.78
N HIS A 98 0.77 5.62 -9.22
CA HIS A 98 0.21 5.68 -10.55
C HIS A 98 1.24 6.16 -11.57
N LYS A 99 1.55 5.29 -12.54
CA LYS A 99 2.39 5.60 -13.68
C LYS A 99 1.54 5.57 -14.96
N PRO A 100 1.37 6.71 -15.66
CA PRO A 100 0.76 6.71 -16.99
C PRO A 100 1.57 5.85 -17.97
N ILE A 101 0.89 5.13 -18.86
CA ILE A 101 1.48 4.15 -19.80
C ILE A 101 2.63 4.73 -20.64
N LEU A 102 2.56 6.02 -20.98
CA LEU A 102 3.54 6.71 -21.84
C LEU A 102 4.44 7.71 -21.07
N SER A 103 4.35 7.76 -19.74
CA SER A 103 5.14 8.69 -18.92
C SER A 103 6.28 7.97 -18.23
N LEU A 104 7.47 8.58 -18.21
CA LEU A 104 8.59 8.15 -17.37
C LEU A 104 8.41 8.58 -15.90
N VAL A 105 7.59 9.62 -15.68
CA VAL A 105 7.31 10.29 -14.40
C VAL A 105 6.03 9.70 -13.81
N TYR A 106 6.01 9.47 -12.49
CA TYR A 106 4.79 9.08 -11.80
C TYR A 106 3.85 10.30 -11.65
N ASP A 107 2.56 10.15 -11.92
CA ASP A 107 1.60 11.27 -11.84
C ASP A 107 1.22 11.55 -10.37
N TYR A 108 0.86 10.49 -9.66
CA TYR A 108 0.44 10.57 -8.26
C TYR A 108 0.71 9.27 -7.50
N GLY A 109 0.71 9.37 -6.18
CA GLY A 109 0.82 8.24 -5.26
C GLY A 109 -0.24 8.31 -4.18
N ILE A 110 -0.60 7.15 -3.63
CA ILE A 110 -1.46 7.02 -2.45
C ILE A 110 -0.65 6.25 -1.41
N ALA A 111 -0.55 6.83 -0.22
CA ALA A 111 0.07 6.20 0.94
C ALA A 111 -0.97 6.00 2.03
N ILE A 112 -1.03 4.80 2.59
CA ILE A 112 -1.89 4.43 3.72
C ILE A 112 -0.99 3.91 4.83
N GLU A 113 -1.12 4.46 6.03
CA GLU A 113 -0.46 4.01 7.26
C GLU A 113 -1.53 3.49 8.21
N ILE A 114 -1.32 2.29 8.75
CA ILE A 114 -2.24 1.63 9.68
C ILE A 114 -1.48 1.28 10.95
N GLY A 115 -1.95 1.82 12.07
CA GLY A 115 -1.50 1.48 13.40
C GLY A 115 -2.39 0.43 14.05
N PHE A 116 -1.77 -0.40 14.88
CA PHE A 116 -2.43 -1.55 15.50
C PHE A 116 -2.35 -1.49 17.01
N ARG A 117 -3.36 -2.06 17.67
CA ARG A 117 -3.38 -2.31 19.12
C ARG A 117 -3.85 -3.74 19.33
N ASN A 118 -3.03 -4.55 19.99
CA ASN A 118 -3.32 -5.97 20.24
C ASN A 118 -3.69 -6.75 18.96
N GLY A 119 -2.98 -6.50 17.86
CA GLY A 119 -3.19 -7.15 16.56
C GLY A 119 -4.36 -6.62 15.72
N ASN A 120 -5.09 -5.62 16.20
CA ASN A 120 -6.26 -5.05 15.52
C ASN A 120 -6.02 -3.59 15.11
N VAL A 121 -6.66 -3.15 14.02
CA VAL A 121 -6.58 -1.77 13.53
C VAL A 121 -7.06 -0.81 14.61
N ALA A 122 -6.19 0.12 15.00
CA ALA A 122 -6.51 1.16 15.98
C ALA A 122 -6.54 2.55 15.34
N VAL A 123 -5.73 2.79 14.31
CA VAL A 123 -5.70 4.06 13.59
C VAL A 123 -5.38 3.82 12.12
N VAL A 124 -6.01 4.62 11.26
CA VAL A 124 -5.79 4.59 9.81
C VAL A 124 -5.56 6.01 9.35
N ARG A 125 -4.46 6.21 8.61
CA ARG A 125 -4.07 7.50 8.04
C ARG A 125 -3.81 7.34 6.55
N GLY A 126 -4.31 8.28 5.75
CA GLY A 126 -4.25 8.18 4.30
C GLY A 126 -3.85 9.50 3.66
N TRP A 127 -2.94 9.44 2.70
CA TRP A 127 -2.47 10.60 1.93
C TRP A 127 -2.54 10.33 0.44
N TYR A 128 -3.16 11.26 -0.28
CA TYR A 128 -3.09 11.35 -1.72
C TYR A 128 -2.05 12.41 -2.11
N VAL A 129 -0.97 11.99 -2.77
CA VAL A 129 0.20 12.83 -3.08
C VAL A 129 0.39 12.97 -4.58
N LYS A 130 0.75 14.18 -5.03
CA LYS A 130 1.25 14.37 -6.39
C LYS A 130 2.70 13.93 -6.43
N ASN A 131 3.03 12.97 -7.29
CA ASN A 131 4.40 12.52 -7.42
C ASN A 131 5.23 13.63 -8.10
N THR A 132 6.45 13.83 -7.60
CA THR A 132 7.30 14.97 -7.98
C THR A 132 8.44 14.60 -8.90
N TYR A 133 8.51 13.32 -9.32
CA TYR A 133 9.60 12.71 -10.08
C TYR A 133 9.10 11.81 -11.22
#